data_AF-A0AAJ6B677-F1
#
_entry.id   AF-A0AAJ6B677-F1
#
_cell.length_a   1.000
_cell.length_b   1.000
_cell.length_c   1.000
_cell.angle_alpha   90.00
_cell.angle_beta   90.00
_cell.angle_gamma   90.00
#
_symmetry.space_group_name_H-M   'P 1'
#
loop_
_entity.id
_entity.type
_entity.pdbx_description
1 polymer ?
#
loop_
_entity_poly.entity_id
_entity_poly.type
_entity_poly.pdbx_seq_one_letter_code
_entity_poly.pdbx_strand_id
1 'polypeptide(L)'
;MKNKGLFSFVVRYLGFLKSIPLFPHVFDSLLKLWVFMTRSYLLDWFDEIEYEVLSWEGTSVSMHKYGGLQFNCRGKEIGHLHGNGLLDVLFTREIKQQLLDKGRIQPHHVFEKSGWISFYIVNYYDKAYAEELLMIAYQRITRTSVLQ
;
A
#
# COMPACT_ATOMS: atom_id res chain seq x y z
N MET A 1 -1.69 -1.34 -22.91
CA MET A 1 -1.62 0.11 -22.67
C MET A 1 -1.85 0.37 -21.19
N LYS A 2 -0.87 0.94 -20.46
CA LYS A 2 -1.02 1.25 -19.02
C LYS A 2 -2.12 2.29 -18.89
N ASN A 3 -3.29 1.89 -18.37
CA ASN A 3 -4.34 2.84 -18.04
C ASN A 3 -3.85 3.63 -16.81
N LYS A 4 -3.08 4.70 -17.05
CA LYS A 4 -2.53 5.55 -16.00
C LYS A 4 -3.68 6.40 -15.48
N GLY A 5 -4.46 5.85 -14.56
CA GLY A 5 -5.59 6.53 -13.93
C GLY A 5 -5.17 7.83 -13.24
N LEU A 6 -6.18 8.61 -12.82
CA LEU A 6 -6.02 9.95 -12.22
C LEU A 6 -4.89 10.04 -11.18
N PHE A 7 -4.72 9.03 -10.32
CA PHE A 7 -3.65 8.98 -9.33
C PHE A 7 -2.25 9.06 -9.96
N SER A 8 -1.97 8.25 -10.98
CA SER A 8 -0.66 8.25 -11.65
C SER A 8 -0.41 9.57 -12.38
N PHE A 9 -1.45 10.19 -12.94
CA PHE A 9 -1.36 11.52 -13.54
C PHE A 9 -0.98 12.58 -12.50
N VAL A 10 -1.71 12.65 -11.38
CA VAL A 10 -1.47 13.62 -10.31
C VAL A 10 -0.06 13.45 -9.73
N VAL A 11 0.34 12.23 -9.37
CA VAL A 11 1.69 11.97 -8.82
C VAL A 11 2.79 12.37 -9.81
N ARG A 12 2.59 12.15 -11.12
CA ARG A 12 3.59 12.44 -12.15
C ARG A 12 3.71 13.92 -12.50
N TYR A 13 2.59 14.62 -12.66
CA TYR A 13 2.57 15.99 -13.19
C TYR A 13 2.35 17.05 -12.11
N LEU A 14 1.66 16.69 -11.03
CA LEU A 14 1.32 17.57 -9.92
C LEU A 14 2.00 17.13 -8.60
N GLY A 15 3.09 16.36 -8.70
CA GLY A 15 3.80 15.84 -7.53
C GLY A 15 4.38 16.90 -6.59
N PHE A 16 4.52 18.16 -7.04
CA PHE A 16 4.92 19.29 -6.20
C PHE A 16 3.90 19.62 -5.10
N LEU A 17 2.62 19.26 -5.30
CA LEU A 17 1.56 19.49 -4.32
C LEU A 17 1.76 18.71 -3.02
N LYS A 18 2.61 17.67 -3.02
CA LYS A 18 2.97 16.93 -1.81
C LYS A 18 3.68 17.77 -0.74
N SER A 19 4.24 18.91 -1.15
CA SER A 19 4.92 19.85 -0.24
C SER A 19 3.95 20.79 0.46
N ILE A 20 2.70 20.86 0.01
CA ILE A 20 1.65 21.66 0.65
C ILE A 20 1.16 20.89 1.88
N PRO A 21 1.18 21.49 3.09
CA PRO A 21 0.69 20.83 4.30
C PRO A 21 -0.73 20.29 4.11
N LEU A 22 -0.96 19.08 4.61
CA LEU A 22 -2.25 18.36 4.57
C LEU A 22 -2.80 18.00 3.17
N PHE A 23 -2.30 18.58 2.10
CA PHE A 23 -2.80 18.34 0.74
C PHE A 23 -2.84 16.85 0.36
N PRO A 24 -1.80 16.02 0.63
CA PRO A 24 -1.86 14.59 0.32
C PRO A 24 -3.01 13.86 1.00
N HIS A 25 -3.33 14.24 2.24
CA HIS A 25 -4.40 13.62 3.02
C HIS A 25 -5.77 14.01 2.47
N VAL A 26 -5.95 15.28 2.11
CA VAL A 26 -7.17 15.75 1.42
C VAL A 26 -7.34 15.03 0.10
N PHE A 27 -6.28 14.93 -0.70
CA PHE A 27 -6.31 14.21 -1.97
C PHE A 27 -6.68 12.73 -1.80
N ASP A 28 -6.05 12.03 -0.87
CA ASP A 28 -6.37 10.63 -0.57
C ASP A 28 -7.80 10.45 -0.06
N SER A 29 -8.29 11.39 0.75
CA SER A 29 -9.69 11.42 1.22
C SER A 29 -10.67 11.60 0.06
N LEU A 30 -10.35 12.44 -0.93
CA LEU A 30 -11.13 12.58 -2.16
C LEU A 30 -11.11 11.30 -3.00
N LEU A 31 -10.00 10.57 -3.04
CA LEU A 31 -9.96 9.24 -3.67
C LEU A 31 -10.87 8.25 -2.95
N LYS A 32 -10.83 8.22 -1.61
CA LYS A 32 -11.70 7.35 -0.80
C LYS A 32 -13.18 7.70 -0.99
N LEU A 33 -13.52 8.99 -1.06
CA LEU A 33 -14.88 9.46 -1.36
C LEU A 33 -15.32 9.05 -2.78
N TRP A 34 -14.44 9.16 -3.77
CA TRP A 34 -14.75 8.68 -5.11
C TRP A 34 -14.95 7.15 -5.15
N VAL A 35 -14.14 6.38 -4.43
CA VAL A 35 -14.30 4.93 -4.28
C VAL A 35 -15.62 4.61 -3.58
N PHE A 36 -15.98 5.30 -2.51
CA PHE A 36 -17.28 5.14 -1.86
C PHE A 36 -18.44 5.26 -2.86
N MET A 37 -18.40 6.28 -3.72
CA MET A 37 -19.46 6.54 -4.70
C MET A 37 -19.48 5.55 -5.88
N THR A 38 -18.36 4.90 -6.20
CA THR A 38 -18.23 4.10 -7.45
C THR A 38 -18.03 2.61 -7.21
N ARG A 39 -17.41 2.23 -6.09
CA ARG A 39 -16.91 0.89 -5.75
C ARG A 39 -16.86 0.70 -4.23
N SER A 40 -18.00 0.88 -3.55
CA SER A 40 -18.07 0.84 -2.06
C SER A 40 -17.57 -0.46 -1.45
N TYR A 41 -17.73 -1.61 -2.12
CA TYR A 41 -17.20 -2.92 -1.68
C TYR A 41 -15.69 -2.91 -1.42
N LEU A 42 -14.94 -2.01 -2.07
CA LEU A 42 -13.51 -1.89 -1.87
C LEU A 42 -13.18 -1.36 -0.48
N LEU A 43 -14.08 -0.58 0.13
CA LEU A 43 -13.92 -0.07 1.50
C LEU A 43 -14.08 -1.19 2.53
N ASP A 44 -15.01 -2.12 2.32
CA ASP A 44 -15.14 -3.31 3.17
C ASP A 44 -13.83 -4.10 3.18
N TRP A 45 -13.20 -4.25 2.01
CA TRP A 45 -11.89 -4.90 1.90
C TRP A 45 -10.76 -4.12 2.58
N PHE A 46 -10.83 -2.79 2.63
CA PHE A 46 -9.84 -2.00 3.37
C PHE A 46 -9.96 -2.25 4.87
N ASP A 47 -11.19 -2.27 5.39
CA ASP A 47 -11.46 -2.51 6.80
C ASP A 47 -11.08 -3.96 7.19
N GLU A 48 -11.35 -4.95 6.32
CA GLU A 48 -10.92 -6.34 6.53
C GLU A 48 -9.39 -6.49 6.56
N ILE A 49 -8.67 -5.86 5.61
CA ILE A 49 -7.20 -5.89 5.59
C ILE A 49 -6.64 -5.20 6.84
N GLU A 50 -7.21 -4.05 7.23
CA GLU A 50 -6.81 -3.35 8.45
C GLU A 50 -6.99 -4.22 9.69
N TYR A 51 -8.16 -4.84 9.82
CA TYR A 51 -8.48 -5.74 10.93
C TYR A 51 -7.51 -6.93 11.00
N GLU A 52 -7.25 -7.60 9.87
CA GLU A 52 -6.33 -8.72 9.79
C GLU A 52 -4.92 -8.31 10.22
N VAL A 53 -4.38 -7.21 9.67
CA VAL A 53 -3.02 -6.75 9.98
C VAL A 53 -2.89 -6.33 11.45
N LEU A 54 -3.90 -5.67 12.01
CA LEU A 54 -3.93 -5.28 13.42
C LEU A 54 -4.05 -6.48 14.39
N SER A 55 -4.41 -7.67 13.90
CA SER A 55 -4.40 -8.89 14.70
C SER A 55 -2.99 -9.44 14.95
N TRP A 56 -2.01 -9.03 14.14
CA TRP A 56 -0.64 -9.53 14.22
C TRP A 56 0.14 -8.87 15.37
N GLU A 57 1.04 -9.61 16.00
CA GLU A 57 1.76 -9.12 17.17
C GLU A 57 2.67 -7.92 16.85
N GLY A 58 2.52 -6.83 17.60
CA GLY A 58 3.35 -5.64 17.46
C GLY A 58 3.09 -4.83 16.19
N THR A 59 1.93 -5.01 15.55
CA THR A 59 1.46 -4.12 14.48
C THR A 59 0.64 -2.95 15.01
N SER A 60 0.57 -1.90 14.21
CA SER A 60 -0.27 -0.73 14.45
C SER A 60 -0.55 -0.01 13.13
N VAL A 61 -1.53 0.89 13.13
CA VAL A 61 -1.82 1.77 11.99
C VAL A 61 -1.53 3.23 12.30
N SER A 62 -1.19 3.99 11.27
CA SER A 62 -1.05 5.44 11.33
C SER A 62 -1.44 6.08 10.01
N MET A 63 -1.61 7.40 9.99
CA MET A 63 -1.79 8.13 8.73
C MET A 63 -0.46 8.23 8.00
N HIS A 64 -0.39 7.80 6.74
CA HIS A 64 0.83 7.93 5.94
C HIS A 64 1.02 9.40 5.50
N LYS A 65 2.27 9.88 5.48
CA LYS A 65 2.61 11.29 5.19
C LYS A 65 2.15 11.78 3.81
N TYR A 66 1.87 10.87 2.89
CA TYR A 66 1.35 11.17 1.55
C TYR A 66 -0.12 10.78 1.37
N GLY A 67 -0.88 10.69 2.48
CA GLY A 67 -2.22 10.12 2.51
C GLY A 67 -2.18 8.58 2.48
N GLY A 68 -3.31 7.98 2.82
CA GLY A 68 -3.47 6.53 2.98
C GLY A 68 -3.31 6.04 4.42
N LEU A 69 -3.73 4.79 4.64
CA LEU A 69 -3.57 4.05 5.88
C LEU A 69 -2.21 3.34 5.88
N GLN A 70 -1.33 3.71 6.80
CA GLN A 70 -0.02 3.09 6.96
C GLN A 70 -0.09 1.91 7.93
N PHE A 71 0.44 0.76 7.52
CA PHE A 71 0.66 -0.39 8.37
C PHE A 71 2.08 -0.38 8.92
N ASN A 72 2.21 -0.57 10.22
CA ASN A 72 3.48 -0.60 10.93
C ASN A 72 3.67 -1.94 11.64
N CYS A 73 4.91 -2.37 11.79
CA CYS A 73 5.33 -3.46 12.65
C CYS A 73 6.56 -3.01 13.45
N ARG A 74 6.49 -3.08 14.79
CA ARG A 74 7.57 -2.68 15.71
C ARG A 74 8.14 -1.28 15.40
N GLY A 75 7.23 -0.34 15.14
CA GLY A 75 7.56 1.06 14.82
C GLY A 75 8.13 1.30 13.42
N LYS A 76 8.14 0.30 12.53
CA LYS A 76 8.59 0.44 11.14
C LYS A 76 7.43 0.23 10.18
N GLU A 77 7.36 1.08 9.16
CA GLU A 77 6.40 0.93 8.06
C GLU A 77 6.67 -0.38 7.29
N ILE A 78 5.62 -1.17 7.09
CA ILE A 78 5.65 -2.37 6.26
C ILE A 78 4.88 -2.19 4.95
N GLY A 79 3.89 -1.29 4.92
CA GLY A 79 3.18 -0.86 3.72
C GLY A 79 2.15 0.21 4.03
N HIS A 80 1.52 0.77 2.99
CA HIS A 80 0.39 1.69 3.12
C HIS A 80 -0.63 1.53 1.99
N LEU A 81 -1.90 1.75 2.32
CA LEU A 81 -3.03 1.61 1.42
C LEU A 81 -3.67 2.97 1.14
N HIS A 82 -3.65 3.38 -0.12
CA HIS A 82 -4.29 4.59 -0.59
C HIS A 82 -5.80 4.42 -0.82
N GLY A 83 -6.55 5.52 -0.71
CA GLY A 83 -8.01 5.53 -0.85
C GLY A 83 -8.56 5.04 -2.20
N ASN A 84 -7.71 4.89 -3.22
CA ASN A 84 -8.05 4.31 -4.53
C ASN A 84 -7.79 2.79 -4.66
N GLY A 85 -7.36 2.14 -3.58
CA GLY A 85 -7.03 0.71 -3.56
C GLY A 85 -5.61 0.37 -4.00
N LEU A 86 -4.72 1.36 -4.07
CA LEU A 86 -3.29 1.12 -4.30
C LEU A 86 -2.61 0.78 -2.98
N LEU A 87 -2.15 -0.46 -2.85
CA LEU A 87 -1.30 -0.90 -1.76
C LEU A 87 0.17 -0.79 -2.18
N ASP A 88 0.94 -0.02 -1.43
CA ASP A 88 2.39 0.04 -1.54
C ASP A 88 3.03 -0.74 -0.39
N VAL A 89 3.98 -1.64 -0.69
CA VAL A 89 4.61 -2.52 0.32
C VAL A 89 6.13 -2.48 0.17
N LEU A 90 6.84 -2.43 1.31
CA LEU A 90 8.30 -2.37 1.34
C LEU A 90 8.93 -3.75 1.53
N PHE A 91 9.64 -4.23 0.51
CA PHE A 91 10.43 -5.45 0.55
C PHE A 91 11.95 -5.20 0.47
N THR A 92 12.75 -6.27 0.46
CA THR A 92 14.10 -6.21 -0.09
C THR A 92 14.04 -6.25 -1.62
N ARG A 93 15.14 -5.89 -2.31
CA ARG A 93 15.17 -5.93 -3.78
C ARG A 93 15.02 -7.36 -4.32
N GLU A 94 15.54 -8.33 -3.59
CA GLU A 94 15.51 -9.76 -3.94
C GLU A 94 14.08 -10.30 -3.87
N ILE A 95 13.37 -10.02 -2.77
CA ILE A 95 11.96 -10.42 -2.61
C ILE A 95 11.09 -9.73 -3.67
N LYS A 96 11.31 -8.43 -3.91
CA LYS A 96 10.62 -7.70 -4.97
C LYS A 96 10.81 -8.38 -6.34
N GLN A 97 12.03 -8.78 -6.69
CA GLN A 97 12.29 -9.45 -7.96
C GLN A 97 11.53 -10.78 -8.06
N GLN A 98 11.58 -11.60 -7.01
CA GLN A 98 10.84 -12.88 -6.95
C GLN A 98 9.32 -12.69 -7.11
N LEU A 99 8.77 -11.63 -6.51
CA LEU A 99 7.35 -11.31 -6.62
C LEU A 99 6.97 -10.79 -8.01
N LEU A 100 7.85 -10.01 -8.66
CA LEU A 100 7.65 -9.56 -10.04
C LEU A 100 7.69 -10.74 -11.02
N ASP A 101 8.58 -11.70 -10.82
CA ASP A 101 8.70 -12.89 -11.68
C ASP A 101 7.46 -13.79 -11.62
N LYS A 102 6.70 -13.75 -10.52
CA LYS A 102 5.40 -14.43 -10.37
C LYS A 102 4.24 -13.74 -11.13
N GLY A 103 4.46 -12.57 -11.73
CA GLY A 103 3.56 -11.95 -12.71
C GLY A 103 2.28 -11.28 -12.17
N ARG A 104 2.06 -11.22 -10.85
CA ARG A 104 0.86 -10.59 -10.24
C ARG A 104 1.07 -9.15 -9.75
N ILE A 105 2.28 -8.61 -9.83
CA ILE A 105 2.64 -7.30 -9.24
C ILE A 105 3.29 -6.40 -10.31
N GLN A 106 3.01 -5.10 -10.24
CA GLN A 106 3.68 -4.10 -11.08
C GLN A 106 4.82 -3.41 -10.29
N PRO A 107 5.94 -3.04 -10.96
CA PRO A 107 7.00 -2.26 -10.30
C PRO A 107 6.47 -0.90 -9.82
N HIS A 108 6.82 -0.48 -8.60
CA HIS A 108 6.46 0.85 -8.09
C HIS A 108 7.03 1.94 -9.00
N HIS A 109 6.15 2.72 -9.63
CA HIS A 109 6.48 3.65 -10.72
C HIS A 109 7.31 4.90 -10.32
N VAL A 110 7.63 5.08 -9.04
CA VAL A 110 8.33 6.26 -8.50
C VAL A 110 9.69 5.86 -7.93
N PHE A 111 9.77 4.72 -7.25
CA PHE A 111 11.00 4.21 -6.62
C PHE A 111 11.45 2.89 -7.24
N GLU A 112 11.71 2.88 -8.54
CA GLU A 112 12.03 1.66 -9.29
C GLU A 112 13.21 0.87 -8.70
N LYS A 113 14.25 1.58 -8.23
CA LYS A 113 15.45 1.00 -7.60
C LYS A 113 15.30 0.70 -6.10
N SER A 114 14.15 0.94 -5.50
CA SER A 114 13.88 0.57 -4.10
C SER A 114 13.25 -0.82 -4.01
N GLY A 115 13.09 -1.32 -2.78
CA GLY A 115 12.30 -2.53 -2.51
C GLY A 115 10.79 -2.32 -2.53
N TRP A 116 10.31 -1.09 -2.79
CA TRP A 116 8.88 -0.82 -2.90
C TRP A 116 8.26 -1.44 -4.15
N ILE A 117 7.07 -2.01 -3.96
CA ILE A 117 6.15 -2.46 -5.01
C ILE A 117 4.82 -1.72 -4.88
N SER A 118 4.04 -1.72 -5.95
CA SER A 118 2.67 -1.18 -5.94
C SER A 118 1.71 -2.24 -6.47
N PHE A 119 0.64 -2.50 -5.75
CA PHE A 119 -0.37 -3.51 -6.07
C PHE A 119 -1.77 -2.89 -5.96
N TYR A 120 -2.56 -2.99 -7.03
CA TYR A 120 -3.95 -2.51 -7.01
C TYR A 120 -4.89 -3.63 -6.61
N ILE A 121 -5.73 -3.38 -5.61
CA ILE A 121 -6.83 -4.25 -5.23
C ILE A 121 -8.01 -3.93 -6.14
N VAL A 122 -8.37 -4.83 -7.05
CA VAL A 122 -9.48 -4.63 -8.00
C VAL A 122 -10.57 -5.69 -7.92
N ASN A 123 -10.29 -6.83 -7.27
CA ASN A 123 -11.26 -7.90 -7.07
C ASN A 123 -11.05 -8.59 -5.71
N TYR A 124 -11.99 -9.48 -5.34
CA TYR A 124 -11.98 -10.19 -4.06
C TYR A 124 -10.69 -11.02 -3.82
N TYR A 125 -10.15 -11.67 -4.85
CA TYR A 125 -8.92 -12.45 -4.72
C TYR A 125 -7.68 -11.56 -4.51
N ASP A 126 -7.74 -10.29 -4.92
CA ASP A 126 -6.66 -9.34 -4.68
C ASP A 126 -6.59 -8.93 -3.21
N LYS A 127 -7.72 -8.94 -2.49
CA LYS A 127 -7.72 -8.68 -1.04
C LYS A 127 -6.87 -9.70 -0.29
N ALA A 128 -7.12 -11.00 -0.52
CA ALA A 128 -6.33 -12.07 0.09
C ALA A 128 -4.84 -11.97 -0.30
N TYR A 129 -4.55 -11.56 -1.54
CA TYR A 129 -3.17 -11.35 -1.97
C TYR A 129 -2.52 -10.13 -1.31
N ALA A 130 -3.27 -9.06 -1.07
CA ALA A 130 -2.80 -7.90 -0.31
C ALA A 130 -2.41 -8.28 1.13
N GLU A 131 -3.23 -9.08 1.80
CA GLU A 131 -2.93 -9.66 3.12
C GLU A 131 -1.64 -10.51 3.08
N GLU A 132 -1.47 -11.36 2.05
CA GLU A 132 -0.26 -12.17 1.85
C GLU A 132 1.01 -11.29 1.70
N LEU A 133 0.93 -10.21 0.90
CA LEU A 133 2.05 -9.28 0.71
C LEU A 133 2.46 -8.60 2.02
N LEU A 134 1.48 -8.14 2.80
CA LEU A 134 1.72 -7.54 4.11
C LEU A 134 2.28 -8.56 5.11
N MET A 135 1.82 -9.82 5.06
CA MET A 135 2.34 -10.91 5.88
C MET A 135 3.82 -11.20 5.56
N ILE A 136 4.21 -11.22 4.29
CA ILE A 136 5.63 -11.38 3.89
C ILE A 136 6.47 -10.23 4.48
N ALA A 137 5.98 -8.99 4.40
CA ALA A 137 6.67 -7.83 4.93
C ALA A 137 6.79 -7.88 6.47
N TYR A 138 5.73 -8.31 7.15
CA TYR A 138 5.68 -8.54 8.59
C TYR A 138 6.69 -9.62 9.03
N GLN A 139 6.66 -10.80 8.40
CA GLN A 139 7.56 -11.92 8.72
C GLN A 139 9.03 -11.54 8.57
N ARG A 140 9.38 -10.66 7.62
CA ARG A 140 10.74 -10.15 7.48
C ARG A 140 11.19 -9.36 8.70
N ILE A 141 10.32 -8.51 9.25
CA ILE A 141 10.62 -7.71 10.45
C ILE A 141 10.72 -8.61 11.69
N THR A 142 9.79 -9.55 11.84
CA THR A 142 9.71 -10.40 13.04
C THR A 142 10.74 -11.53 13.06
N ARG A 143 11.06 -12.19 11.93
CA ARG A 143 12.13 -13.21 11.88
C ARG A 143 13.52 -12.63 12.15
N THR A 144 13.76 -11.40 11.72
CA THR A 144 15.04 -10.70 11.98
C THR A 144 15.24 -10.43 13.48
N SER A 145 14.16 -10.36 14.25
CA SER A 145 14.19 -9.99 15.66
C SER A 145 14.34 -11.14 16.66
N VAL A 146 14.28 -12.40 16.19
CA VAL A 146 14.47 -13.60 17.04
C VAL A 146 15.96 -13.92 17.25
N LEU A 147 16.86 -13.16 16.62
CA LEU A 147 18.32 -13.33 16.72
C LEU A 147 19.00 -12.25 17.60
N GLN A 148 18.28 -11.65 18.53
CA GLN A 148 18.83 -10.77 19.57
C GLN A 148 18.52 -11.36 20.94
#